data_AF-A0A968BRN2-F1
#
_entry.id   AF-A0A968BRN2-F1
#
_cell.length_a   1.000
_cell.length_b   1.000
_cell.length_c   1.000
_cell.angle_alpha   90.00
_cell.angle_beta   90.00
_cell.angle_gamma   90.00
#
_symmetry.space_group_name_H-M   'P 1'
#
loop_
_entity.id
_entity.type
_entity.pdbx_description
1 polymer ?
#
loop_
_entity_poly.entity_id
_entity_poly.type
_entity_poly.pdbx_seq_one_letter_code
_entity_poly.pdbx_strand_id
1 'polypeptide(L)'
;PVQRALERWWEAAGLEDPSDPMFCAVDKAGRPSRQALSPNGVYLVVKRRTEAAGFEGITPHALRRSMATNMDLAGVPTSLIQNAGGWKSR
;
A
#
# COMPACT_ATOMS: atom_id res chain seq x y z
N PRO A 1 -6.68 11.88 -6.59
CA PRO A 1 -5.87 11.37 -5.46
C PRO A 1 -6.16 9.87 -5.26
N VAL A 2 -5.49 9.18 -4.33
CA VAL A 2 -5.41 7.71 -4.21
C VAL A 2 -6.70 6.94 -4.55
N GLN A 3 -7.88 7.40 -4.10
CA GLN A 3 -9.18 6.82 -4.45
C GLN A 3 -9.35 6.54 -5.96
N ARG A 4 -9.10 7.53 -6.82
CA ARG A 4 -9.22 7.37 -8.28
C ARG A 4 -8.25 6.33 -8.85
N ALA A 5 -7.07 6.18 -8.24
CA ALA A 5 -6.12 5.16 -8.66
C ALA A 5 -6.61 3.76 -8.29
N LEU A 6 -7.26 3.62 -7.12
CA LEU A 6 -7.92 2.38 -6.71
C LEU A 6 -9.11 2.04 -7.60
N GLU A 7 -9.98 3.01 -7.91
CA GLU A 7 -11.12 2.81 -8.82
C GLU A 7 -10.68 2.32 -10.19
N ARG A 8 -9.66 2.97 -10.79
CA ARG A 8 -9.10 2.54 -12.08
C ARG A 8 -8.48 1.15 -12.02
N TRP A 9 -7.82 0.82 -10.92
CA TRP A 9 -7.27 -0.51 -10.74
C TRP A 9 -8.39 -1.56 -10.61
N TRP A 10 -9.40 -1.28 -9.80
CA TRP A 10 -10.55 -2.16 -9.58
C TRP A 10 -11.25 -2.51 -10.90
N GLU A 11 -11.52 -1.48 -11.72
CA GLU A 11 -12.09 -1.63 -13.07
C GLU A 11 -11.16 -2.42 -14.00
N ALA A 12 -9.88 -2.02 -14.10
CA ALA A 12 -8.91 -2.69 -14.99
C ALA A 12 -8.61 -4.14 -14.59
N ALA A 13 -8.71 -4.46 -13.30
CA ALA A 13 -8.50 -5.79 -12.78
C ALA A 13 -9.73 -6.70 -12.92
N GLY A 14 -10.88 -6.16 -13.36
CA GLY A 14 -12.13 -6.93 -13.47
C GLY A 14 -12.54 -7.55 -12.13
N LEU A 15 -12.31 -6.81 -11.04
CA LEU A 15 -12.81 -7.16 -9.71
C LEU A 15 -14.25 -6.69 -9.64
N GLU A 16 -15.18 -7.60 -9.38
CA GLU A 16 -16.62 -7.31 -9.42
C GLU A 16 -17.28 -7.68 -8.09
N ASP A 17 -16.72 -8.67 -7.40
CA ASP A 17 -17.22 -9.13 -6.11
C ASP A 17 -16.52 -8.38 -4.96
N PRO A 18 -17.25 -7.87 -3.96
CA PRO A 18 -16.63 -7.28 -2.76
C PRO A 18 -15.68 -8.22 -2.00
N SER A 19 -15.80 -9.54 -2.20
CA SER A 19 -14.88 -10.56 -1.67
C SER A 19 -13.63 -10.78 -2.51
N ASP A 20 -13.55 -10.21 -3.71
CA ASP A 20 -12.33 -10.21 -4.51
C ASP A 20 -11.20 -9.47 -3.77
N PRO A 21 -9.94 -9.93 -3.89
CA PRO A 21 -8.83 -9.25 -3.27
C PRO A 21 -8.56 -7.90 -3.95
N MET A 22 -8.58 -6.82 -3.17
CA MET A 22 -8.27 -5.45 -3.64
C MET A 22 -6.94 -5.37 -4.41
N PHE A 23 -5.95 -6.18 -4.07
CA PHE A 23 -4.71 -6.31 -4.83
C PHE A 23 -4.39 -7.78 -5.10
N CYS A 24 -4.08 -8.09 -6.35
CA CYS A 24 -3.73 -9.43 -6.79
C CYS A 24 -2.50 -9.42 -7.70
N ALA A 25 -1.97 -10.61 -8.00
CA ALA A 25 -0.87 -10.74 -8.95
C ALA A 25 -1.40 -10.59 -10.38
N VAL A 26 -0.58 -10.02 -11.27
CA VAL A 26 -0.88 -9.96 -12.71
C VAL A 26 0.12 -10.84 -13.43
N ASP A 27 -0.38 -11.78 -14.24
CA ASP A 27 0.48 -12.69 -14.99
C ASP A 27 1.18 -11.99 -16.17
N LYS A 28 2.08 -12.71 -16.85
CA LYS A 28 2.82 -12.18 -18.00
C LYS A 28 1.95 -11.78 -19.20
N ALA A 29 0.71 -12.27 -19.26
CA ALA A 29 -0.27 -11.93 -20.30
C ALA A 29 -1.17 -10.76 -19.86
N GLY A 30 -0.91 -10.15 -18.71
CA GLY A 30 -1.70 -9.03 -18.19
C GLY A 30 -2.97 -9.46 -17.46
N ARG A 31 -3.14 -10.74 -17.12
CA ARG A 31 -4.35 -11.24 -16.47
C ARG A 31 -4.24 -11.18 -14.95
N PRO A 32 -5.17 -10.51 -14.25
CA PRO A 32 -5.23 -10.51 -12.79
C PRO A 32 -5.56 -11.91 -12.24
N SER A 33 -4.91 -12.29 -11.14
CA SER A 33 -5.27 -13.49 -10.38
C SER A 33 -6.46 -13.21 -9.45
N ARG A 34 -7.18 -14.26 -9.06
CA ARG A 34 -8.22 -14.18 -8.01
C ARG A 34 -7.67 -14.43 -6.60
N GLN A 35 -6.35 -14.35 -6.45
CA GLN A 35 -5.66 -14.56 -5.18
C GLN A 35 -5.07 -13.25 -4.69
N ALA A 36 -5.18 -13.02 -3.38
CA ALA A 36 -4.57 -11.86 -2.74
C ALA A 36 -3.06 -11.80 -3.00
N LEU A 37 -2.55 -10.59 -3.23
CA LEU A 37 -1.13 -10.36 -3.36
C LEU A 37 -0.42 -10.77 -2.06
N SER A 38 0.65 -11.56 -2.19
CA SER A 38 1.42 -11.99 -1.02
C SER A 38 2.15 -10.81 -0.36
N PRO A 39 2.52 -10.91 0.93
CA PRO A 39 3.32 -9.88 1.59
C PRO A 39 4.63 -9.56 0.85
N ASN A 40 5.28 -10.59 0.29
CA ASN A 40 6.47 -10.40 -0.53
C ASN A 40 6.15 -9.70 -1.86
N GLY A 41 4.98 -9.97 -2.46
CA GLY A 41 4.50 -9.24 -3.62
C GLY A 41 4.34 -7.74 -3.34
N VAL A 42 3.74 -7.38 -2.20
CA VAL A 42 3.64 -5.99 -1.73
C VAL A 42 5.02 -5.36 -1.56
N TYR A 43 5.95 -6.07 -0.92
CA TYR A 43 7.33 -5.62 -0.76
C TYR A 43 8.00 -5.32 -2.10
N LEU A 44 7.88 -6.23 -3.08
CA LEU A 44 8.46 -6.05 -4.41
C LEU A 44 7.85 -4.88 -5.17
N VAL A 45 6.54 -4.64 -5.03
CA VAL A 45 5.88 -3.47 -5.62
C VAL A 45 6.47 -2.18 -5.04
N VAL A 46 6.55 -2.06 -3.71
CA VAL A 46 7.12 -0.88 -3.06
C VAL A 46 8.57 -0.67 -3.47
N LYS A 47 9.39 -1.72 -3.40
CA LYS A 47 10.81 -1.66 -3.78
C LYS A 47 10.98 -1.16 -5.22
N ARG A 48 10.35 -1.83 -6.19
CA ARG A 48 10.50 -1.46 -7.61
C ARG A 48 10.00 -0.04 -7.93
N ARG A 49 8.91 0.39 -7.30
CA ARG A 49 8.34 1.73 -7.56
C ARG A 49 9.17 2.84 -6.94
N THR A 50 9.76 2.59 -5.78
CA THR A 50 10.65 3.57 -5.11
C THR A 50 11.99 3.65 -5.82
N GLU A 51 12.57 2.52 -6.23
CA GLU A 51 13.78 2.46 -7.07
C GLU A 51 13.58 3.21 -8.39
N ALA A 52 12.45 2.99 -9.07
CA ALA A 52 12.12 3.72 -10.30
C ALA A 52 11.94 5.24 -10.09
N ALA A 53 11.68 5.67 -8.86
CA ALA A 53 11.62 7.07 -8.46
C ALA A 53 12.96 7.61 -7.93
N GLY A 54 14.05 6.83 -8.01
CA GLY A 54 15.39 7.22 -7.56
C GLY A 54 15.65 7.02 -6.07
N PHE A 55 14.80 6.28 -5.35
CA PHE A 55 14.96 5.98 -3.94
C PHE A 55 15.37 4.53 -3.73
N GLU A 56 16.47 4.31 -3.03
CA GLU A 56 16.97 2.97 -2.69
C GLU A 56 16.58 2.56 -1.27
N GLY A 57 16.43 1.25 -1.05
CA GLY A 57 16.25 0.69 0.30
C GLY A 57 14.90 0.96 0.96
N ILE A 58 13.92 1.51 0.24
CA ILE A 58 12.58 1.78 0.81
C ILE A 58 11.79 0.48 0.97
N THR A 59 11.28 0.27 2.18
CA THR A 59 10.45 -0.88 2.55
C THR A 59 9.04 -0.43 2.92
N PRO A 60 8.02 -1.33 2.90
CA PRO A 60 6.68 -0.99 3.38
C PRO A 60 6.67 -0.46 4.82
N HIS A 61 7.53 -1.02 5.69
CA HIS A 61 7.63 -0.55 7.07
C HIS A 61 8.23 0.87 7.16
N ALA A 62 9.22 1.19 6.30
CA ALA A 62 9.76 2.54 6.23
C ALA A 62 8.68 3.57 5.89
N LEU A 63 7.81 3.27 4.91
CA LEU A 63 6.68 4.13 4.56
C LEU A 63 5.71 4.35 5.73
N ARG A 64 5.41 3.29 6.51
CA ARG A 64 4.58 3.41 7.71
C ARG A 64 5.21 4.31 8.77
N ARG A 65 6.54 4.24 8.95
CA ARG A 65 7.25 5.15 9.88
C ARG A 65 7.24 6.59 9.36
N SER A 66 7.52 6.80 8.08
CA SER A 66 7.46 8.13 7.45
C SER A 66 6.08 8.75 7.54
N MET A 67 5.00 7.96 7.42
CA MET A 67 3.63 8.42 7.67
C MET A 67 3.47 8.99 9.10
N ALA A 68 3.95 8.28 10.13
CA ALA A 68 3.92 8.78 11.50
C ALA A 68 4.77 10.04 11.69
N THR A 69 5.99 10.06 11.16
CA THR A 69 6.86 11.25 11.20
C THR A 69 6.18 12.45 10.55
N ASN A 70 5.56 12.28 9.38
CA ASN A 70 4.87 13.37 8.70
C ASN A 70 3.65 13.88 9.49
N MET A 71 2.90 12.99 10.15
CA MET A 71 1.80 13.40 11.02
C MET A 71 2.31 14.17 12.25
N ASP A 72 3.39 13.70 12.87
CA ASP A 72 4.01 14.36 14.03
C ASP A 72 4.54 15.76 13.66
N LEU A 73 5.24 15.88 12.55
CA LEU A 73 5.69 17.18 12.00
C LEU A 73 4.52 18.11 11.65
N ALA A 74 3.36 17.56 11.31
CA ALA A 74 2.13 18.33 11.08
C ALA A 74 1.38 18.69 12.39
N GLY A 75 1.93 18.35 13.56
CA GLY A 75 1.33 18.64 14.86
C GLY A 75 0.13 17.75 15.21
N VAL A 76 -0.04 16.60 14.54
CA VAL A 76 -1.13 15.68 14.85
C VAL A 76 -0.90 15.08 16.25
N PRO A 77 -1.92 15.08 17.13
CA PRO A 77 -1.80 14.47 18.45
C PRO A 77 -1.34 13.02 18.40
N THR A 78 -0.41 12.65 19.29
CA THR A 78 0.19 11.31 19.34
C THR A 78 -0.85 10.19 19.44
N SER A 79 -1.96 10.41 20.15
CA SER A 79 -3.05 9.42 20.26
C SER A 79 -3.72 9.13 18.91
N LEU A 80 -3.86 10.13 18.04
CA LEU A 80 -4.39 9.96 16.69
C LEU A 80 -3.37 9.28 15.77
N ILE A 81 -2.08 9.60 15.90
CA ILE A 81 -1.01 8.90 15.18
C ILE A 81 -0.97 7.41 15.57
N GLN A 82 -1.09 7.12 16.87
CA GLN A 82 -1.19 5.75 17.39
C GLN A 82 -2.39 5.01 16.82
N ASN A 83 -3.55 5.64 16.80
CA ASN A 83 -4.76 5.07 16.22
C ASN A 83 -4.59 4.79 14.71
N ALA A 84 -4.14 5.79 13.94
CA ALA A 84 -3.96 5.67 12.49
C ALA A 84 -2.95 4.58 12.11
N GLY A 85 -1.87 4.46 12.87
CA GLY A 85 -0.86 3.43 12.66
C GLY A 85 -1.02 2.21 13.55
N GLY A 86 -2.18 1.98 14.19
CA GLY A 86 -2.47 0.79 14.99
C GLY A 86 -1.44 0.43 16.08
N TRP A 87 -0.72 1.42 16.61
CA TRP A 87 0.22 1.23 17.72
C TRP A 87 -0.53 1.23 19.05
N LYS A 88 -0.13 0.34 19.96
CA LYS A 88 -0.63 0.31 21.34
C LYS A 88 0.51 0.66 22.28
N SER A 89 0.32 1.63 23.17
CA SER A 89 1.14 1.72 24.37
C SER A 89 0.63 0.71 25.39
N ARG A 90 1.54 0.16 26.20
CA ARG A 90 1.14 -0.55 27.43
C ARG A 90 0.63 0.45 28.45
#